data_AF-A0A9E5F4A2-F1
#
_entry.id   AF-A0A9E5F4A2-F1
#
_cell.length_a   1.000
_cell.length_b   1.000
_cell.length_c   1.000
_cell.angle_alpha   90.00
_cell.angle_beta   90.00
_cell.angle_gamma   90.00
#
_symmetry.space_group_name_H-M   'P 1'
#
loop_
_entity.id
_entity.type
_entity.pdbx_description
1 polymer ?
#
loop_
_entity_poly.entity_id
_entity_poly.type
_entity_poly.pdbx_seq_one_letter_code
_entity_poly.pdbx_strand_id
1 'polypeptide(L)'
;MNRYGLTNWFFLDLSPPYFVKYSLIAESGKIPGFGKDNLAVRFSEYEPLEFALSFSGRVGWVWVDCFKRMPLDSTSHQKLSKAGFKICLVSPELHGHSLERIQEFKKQVAGLKIDAVCTKRPDLW
;
A
#
# COMPACT_ATOMS: atom_id res chain seq x y z
N MET A 1 8.36 15.35 9.61
CA MET A 1 7.27 15.79 8.71
C MET A 1 6.77 17.19 9.05
N ASN A 2 6.49 17.50 10.32
CA ASN A 2 6.03 18.83 10.74
C ASN A 2 6.93 20.00 10.29
N ARG A 3 8.27 19.84 10.35
CA ARG A 3 9.22 20.85 9.84
C ARG A 3 9.00 21.23 8.38
N TYR A 4 8.51 20.30 7.56
CA TYR A 4 8.31 20.49 6.12
C TYR A 4 6.82 20.67 5.76
N GLY A 5 5.92 20.80 6.75
CA GLY A 5 4.48 20.96 6.50
C GLY A 5 3.81 19.76 5.81
N LEU A 6 4.45 18.58 5.82
CA LEU A 6 3.92 17.40 5.15
C LEU A 6 2.85 16.73 6.02
N THR A 7 1.61 16.72 5.53
CA THR A 7 0.43 16.20 6.24
C THR A 7 0.00 14.81 5.76
N ASN A 8 0.32 14.43 4.52
CA ASN A 8 -0.03 13.13 3.95
C ASN A 8 1.23 12.35 3.56
N TRP A 9 1.54 11.32 4.33
CA TRP A 9 2.74 10.50 4.16
C TRP A 9 2.58 9.18 4.89
N PHE A 10 3.30 8.15 4.44
CA PHE A 10 3.46 6.90 5.17
C PHE A 10 4.88 6.35 4.96
N PHE A 11 5.31 5.45 5.85
CA PHE A 11 6.55 4.70 5.66
C PHE A 11 6.37 3.62 4.61
N LEU A 12 7.17 3.71 3.56
CA LEU A 12 7.15 2.83 2.40
C LEU A 12 7.50 1.38 2.76
N ASP A 13 8.63 1.18 3.44
CA ASP A 13 9.13 -0.15 3.75
C ASP A 13 9.70 -0.17 5.17
N LEU A 14 9.25 -1.14 5.95
CA LEU A 14 9.73 -1.43 7.29
C LEU A 14 9.95 -2.93 7.36
N SER A 15 11.09 -3.35 7.91
CA SER A 15 11.29 -4.78 8.15
C SER A 15 10.21 -5.31 9.11
N PRO A 16 9.79 -6.58 8.99
CA PRO A 16 8.63 -7.09 9.72
C PRO A 16 8.65 -6.83 11.24
N PRO A 17 9.79 -7.00 11.96
CA PRO A 17 9.84 -6.67 13.39
C PRO A 17 9.57 -5.19 13.69
N TYR A 18 10.09 -4.30 12.85
CA TYR A 18 9.87 -2.85 13.00
C TYR A 18 8.45 -2.46 12.60
N PHE A 19 7.88 -3.10 11.58
CA PHE A 19 6.51 -2.86 11.17
C PHE A 19 5.53 -3.16 12.32
N VAL A 20 5.65 -4.32 12.96
CA VAL A 20 4.83 -4.70 14.12
C VAL A 20 5.03 -3.72 15.29
N LYS A 21 6.29 -3.37 15.61
CA LYS A 21 6.59 -2.40 16.67
C LYS A 21 5.90 -1.07 16.41
N TYR A 22 6.00 -0.54 15.20
CA TYR A 22 5.44 0.76 14.86
C TYR A 22 3.91 0.73 14.71
N SER A 23 3.30 -0.38 14.30
CA SER A 23 1.84 -0.51 14.31
C SER A 23 1.27 -0.42 15.73
N LEU A 24 1.94 -1.03 16.72
CA LEU A 24 1.55 -0.94 18.13
C LEU A 24 1.76 0.48 18.69
N ILE A 25 2.84 1.16 18.28
CA ILE A 25 3.08 2.55 18.67
C ILE A 25 2.00 3.47 18.08
N ALA A 26 1.66 3.30 16.80
CA ALA A 26 0.62 4.05 16.10
C ALA A 26 -0.74 3.90 16.79
N GLU A 27 -1.11 2.66 17.16
CA GLU A 27 -2.33 2.36 17.91
C GLU A 27 -2.35 3.02 19.29
N SER A 28 -1.23 3.01 20.00
CA SER A 28 -1.13 3.61 21.34
C SER A 28 -1.14 5.15 21.38
N GLY A 29 -0.97 5.81 20.22
CA GLY A 29 -0.90 7.28 20.14
C GLY A 29 0.31 7.91 20.85
N LYS A 30 1.36 7.13 21.16
CA LYS A 30 2.53 7.60 21.92
C LYS A 30 3.35 8.70 21.24
N ILE A 31 3.31 8.77 19.91
CA ILE A 31 4.08 9.74 19.12
C ILE A 31 3.10 10.76 18.51
N PRO A 32 3.12 12.03 18.97
CA PRO A 32 2.26 13.06 18.40
C PRO A 32 2.47 13.23 16.89
N GLY A 33 1.37 13.19 16.13
CA GLY A 33 1.40 13.32 14.67
C GLY A 33 1.82 12.04 13.92
N PHE A 34 1.94 10.91 14.62
CA PHE A 34 2.14 9.60 14.01
C PHE A 34 0.98 8.67 14.38
N GLY A 35 0.40 8.02 13.38
CA GLY A 35 -0.73 7.10 13.57
C GLY A 35 -0.88 6.14 12.40
N LYS A 36 -2.04 5.47 12.36
CA LYS A 36 -2.33 4.43 11.35
C LYS A 36 -2.11 4.91 9.92
N ASP A 37 -2.44 6.16 9.62
CA ASP A 37 -2.36 6.73 8.27
C ASP A 37 -0.92 6.95 7.79
N ASN A 38 0.08 6.75 8.67
CA ASN A 38 1.50 6.87 8.36
C ASN A 38 2.19 5.52 8.16
N LEU A 39 1.43 4.43 8.10
CA LEU A 39 1.94 3.08 7.87
C LEU A 39 1.23 2.45 6.68
N ALA A 40 2.00 1.68 5.91
CA ALA A 40 1.50 0.82 4.84
C ALA A 40 1.93 -0.63 5.08
N VAL A 41 0.97 -1.55 5.13
CA VAL A 41 1.26 -2.99 5.16
C VAL A 41 1.42 -3.50 3.73
N ARG A 42 2.35 -4.41 3.51
CA ARG A 42 2.59 -4.98 2.18
C ARG A 42 1.58 -6.08 1.85
N PHE A 43 1.19 -6.14 0.59
CA PHE A 43 0.39 -7.21 -0.01
C PHE A 43 0.97 -7.53 -1.39
N SER A 44 1.31 -8.79 -1.63
CA SER A 44 1.93 -9.21 -2.88
C SER A 44 1.70 -10.70 -3.16
N GLU A 45 2.21 -11.21 -4.28
CA GLU A 45 2.25 -12.65 -4.55
C GLU A 45 3.05 -13.45 -3.49
N TYR A 46 3.84 -12.77 -2.65
CA TYR A 46 4.67 -13.36 -1.60
C TYR A 46 4.18 -13.02 -0.19
N GLU A 47 3.27 -12.06 -0.05
CA GLU A 47 2.78 -11.52 1.22
C GLU A 47 1.25 -11.59 1.20
N PRO A 48 0.65 -12.56 1.93
CA PRO A 48 -0.75 -12.91 1.75
C PRO A 48 -1.70 -11.79 2.21
N LEU A 49 -2.88 -11.75 1.62
CA LEU A 49 -3.91 -10.77 1.96
C LEU A 49 -4.28 -10.81 3.46
N GLU A 50 -4.31 -12.00 4.04
CA GLU A 50 -4.60 -12.24 5.46
C GLU A 50 -3.61 -11.53 6.37
N PHE A 51 -2.33 -11.45 5.95
CA PHE A 51 -1.33 -10.70 6.69
C PHE A 51 -1.67 -9.21 6.71
N ALA A 52 -1.99 -8.62 5.54
CA ALA A 52 -2.43 -7.23 5.48
C ALA A 52 -3.68 -6.97 6.34
N LEU A 53 -4.69 -7.83 6.23
CA LEU A 53 -5.93 -7.72 7.00
C LEU A 53 -5.73 -7.83 8.52
N SER A 54 -4.71 -8.55 8.99
CA SER A 54 -4.40 -8.64 10.42
C SER A 54 -4.00 -7.30 11.07
N PHE A 55 -3.68 -6.29 10.25
CA PHE A 55 -3.36 -4.92 10.69
C PHE A 55 -4.53 -3.94 10.53
N SER A 56 -5.73 -4.42 10.17
CA SER A 56 -6.94 -3.60 10.09
C SER A 56 -7.15 -2.78 11.36
N GLY A 57 -7.57 -1.52 11.20
CA GLY A 57 -7.73 -0.55 12.30
C GLY A 57 -6.43 0.07 12.82
N ARG A 58 -5.27 -0.59 12.66
CA ARG A 58 -3.96 -0.13 13.14
C ARG A 58 -3.08 0.48 12.07
N VAL A 59 -3.31 0.12 10.81
CA VAL A 59 -2.57 0.58 9.63
C VAL A 59 -3.57 1.11 8.62
N GLY A 60 -3.25 2.25 7.99
CA GLY A 60 -4.16 2.99 7.11
C GLY A 60 -3.97 2.68 5.64
N TRP A 61 -2.79 2.21 5.22
CA TRP A 61 -2.49 1.92 3.82
C TRP A 61 -2.14 0.46 3.59
N VAL A 62 -2.41 -0.02 2.37
CA VAL A 62 -1.85 -1.24 1.82
C VAL A 62 -0.98 -0.86 0.62
N TRP A 63 0.26 -1.33 0.66
CA TRP A 63 1.23 -1.22 -0.41
C TRP A 63 1.22 -2.51 -1.23
N VAL A 64 0.79 -2.42 -2.49
CA VAL A 64 0.53 -3.59 -3.34
C VAL A 64 1.66 -3.78 -4.36
N ASP A 65 2.58 -4.68 -4.07
CA ASP A 65 3.67 -5.02 -5.00
C ASP A 65 3.22 -6.05 -6.05
N CYS A 66 3.56 -5.77 -7.29
CA CYS A 66 3.16 -6.57 -8.43
C CYS A 66 4.40 -7.14 -9.14
N PHE A 67 5.05 -8.13 -8.51
CA PHE A 67 6.33 -8.66 -8.97
C PHE A 67 6.23 -9.44 -10.29
N LYS A 68 5.19 -10.24 -10.49
CA LYS A 68 4.97 -10.98 -11.73
C LYS A 68 3.58 -10.73 -12.29
N ARG A 69 2.55 -10.80 -11.45
CA ARG A 69 1.14 -10.59 -11.80
C ARG A 69 0.50 -9.62 -10.82
N MET A 70 -0.65 -9.06 -11.19
CA MET A 70 -1.44 -8.23 -10.28
C MET A 70 -2.03 -9.13 -9.17
N PRO A 71 -1.65 -8.95 -7.89
CA PRO A 71 -2.23 -9.73 -6.79
C PRO A 71 -3.60 -9.19 -6.37
N LEU A 72 -3.91 -7.94 -6.73
CA LEU A 72 -5.17 -7.27 -6.41
C LEU A 72 -6.24 -7.61 -7.44
N ASP A 73 -7.33 -8.19 -6.97
CA ASP A 73 -8.56 -8.46 -7.71
C ASP A 73 -9.76 -7.83 -7.00
N SER A 74 -10.96 -7.96 -7.57
CA SER A 74 -12.18 -7.41 -6.97
C SER A 74 -12.48 -7.94 -5.57
N THR A 75 -12.12 -9.21 -5.29
CA THR A 75 -12.40 -9.85 -3.99
C THR A 75 -11.49 -9.32 -2.90
N SER A 76 -10.18 -9.31 -3.17
CA SER A 76 -9.15 -8.77 -2.28
C SER A 76 -9.33 -7.26 -2.08
N HIS A 77 -9.61 -6.51 -3.15
CA HIS A 77 -9.94 -5.09 -3.09
C HIS A 77 -11.12 -4.81 -2.17
N GLN A 78 -12.21 -5.58 -2.30
CA GLN A 78 -13.39 -5.41 -1.45
C GLN A 78 -13.06 -5.69 0.03
N LYS A 79 -12.26 -6.72 0.32
CA LYS A 79 -11.84 -7.04 1.70
C LYS A 79 -10.99 -5.90 2.29
N LEU A 80 -10.01 -5.40 1.54
CA LEU A 80 -9.16 -4.27 1.96
C LEU A 80 -9.97 -2.99 2.18
N SER A 81 -10.86 -2.67 1.25
CA SER A 81 -11.73 -1.49 1.33
C SER A 81 -12.68 -1.55 2.52
N LYS A 82 -13.28 -2.72 2.80
CA LYS A 82 -14.13 -2.94 3.98
C LYS A 82 -13.36 -2.82 5.29
N ALA A 83 -12.08 -3.20 5.30
CA ALA A 83 -11.17 -3.02 6.43
C ALA A 83 -10.69 -1.56 6.59
N GLY A 84 -11.06 -0.65 5.69
CA GLY A 84 -10.75 0.78 5.78
C GLY A 84 -9.36 1.15 5.28
N PHE A 85 -8.67 0.27 4.55
CA PHE A 85 -7.39 0.57 3.96
C PHE A 85 -7.52 1.48 2.74
N LYS A 86 -6.55 2.39 2.59
CA LYS A 86 -6.22 3.06 1.33
C LYS A 86 -5.24 2.20 0.55
N ILE A 87 -5.38 2.14 -0.77
CA ILE A 87 -4.59 1.24 -1.61
C ILE A 87 -3.59 2.04 -2.45
N CYS A 88 -2.31 1.71 -2.29
CA CYS A 88 -1.21 2.21 -3.12
C CYS A 88 -0.65 1.08 -3.99
N LEU A 89 -0.78 1.20 -5.31
CA LEU A 89 -0.20 0.22 -6.24
C LEU A 89 1.25 0.54 -6.56
N VAL A 90 2.07 -0.51 -6.73
CA VAL A 90 3.40 -0.38 -7.31
C VAL A 90 3.36 -0.65 -8.79
N SER A 91 3.86 0.31 -9.55
CA SER A 91 3.92 0.20 -10.99
C SER A 91 4.98 -0.82 -11.45
N PRO A 92 4.70 -1.65 -12.47
CA PRO A 92 5.54 -2.80 -12.82
C PRO A 92 6.97 -2.41 -13.25
N GLU A 93 7.21 -1.23 -13.81
CA GLU A 93 8.56 -0.77 -14.18
C GLU A 93 9.49 -0.61 -12.97
N LEU A 94 8.95 -0.42 -11.77
CA LEU A 94 9.75 -0.39 -10.53
C LEU A 94 10.35 -1.75 -10.18
N HIS A 95 9.78 -2.84 -10.72
CA HIS A 95 10.30 -4.20 -10.61
C HIS A 95 11.08 -4.63 -11.87
N GLY A 96 11.41 -3.71 -12.76
CA GLY A 96 12.19 -3.98 -13.97
C GLY A 96 11.40 -4.53 -15.16
N HIS A 97 10.06 -4.50 -15.09
CA HIS A 97 9.23 -4.83 -16.24
C HIS A 97 9.24 -3.75 -17.32
N SER A 98 8.86 -4.12 -18.53
CA SER A 98 8.69 -3.18 -19.62
C SER A 98 7.52 -2.22 -19.37
N LEU A 99 7.58 -1.04 -19.98
CA LEU A 99 6.58 0.02 -19.77
C LEU A 99 5.19 -0.37 -20.31
N GLU A 100 5.13 -1.26 -21.28
CA GLU A 100 3.89 -1.76 -21.86
C GLU A 100 3.04 -2.52 -20.83
N ARG A 101 3.68 -3.13 -19.81
CA ARG A 101 2.97 -3.82 -18.72
C ARG A 101 2.14 -2.88 -17.84
N ILE A 102 2.44 -1.58 -17.84
CA ILE A 102 1.61 -0.60 -17.13
C ILE A 102 0.17 -0.65 -17.66
N GLN A 103 -0.03 -0.71 -18.98
CA GLN A 103 -1.37 -0.79 -19.57
C GLN A 103 -2.06 -2.12 -19.25
N GLU A 104 -1.31 -3.22 -19.20
CA GLU A 104 -1.81 -4.53 -18.77
C GLU A 104 -2.36 -4.47 -17.34
N PHE A 105 -1.63 -3.83 -16.43
CA PHE A 105 -2.02 -3.75 -15.01
C PHE A 105 -3.17 -2.77 -14.80
N LYS A 106 -3.17 -1.62 -15.50
CA LYS A 106 -4.30 -0.67 -15.49
C LYS A 106 -5.62 -1.33 -15.87
N LYS A 107 -5.60 -2.22 -16.88
CA LYS A 107 -6.79 -2.99 -17.28
C LYS A 107 -7.24 -3.97 -16.20
N GLN A 108 -6.31 -4.63 -15.51
CA GLN A 108 -6.63 -5.60 -14.44
C GLN A 108 -7.28 -4.95 -13.23
N VAL A 109 -6.89 -3.72 -12.89
CA VAL A 109 -7.48 -2.96 -11.76
C VAL A 109 -8.57 -1.98 -12.21
N ALA A 110 -9.00 -2.04 -13.47
CA ALA A 110 -10.03 -1.14 -13.98
C ALA A 110 -11.33 -1.33 -13.20
N GLY A 111 -11.90 -0.22 -12.72
CA GLY A 111 -13.11 -0.23 -11.89
C GLY A 111 -12.85 -0.45 -10.39
N LEU A 112 -11.62 -0.75 -9.97
CA LEU A 112 -11.23 -0.76 -8.57
C LEU A 112 -10.83 0.65 -8.13
N LYS A 113 -11.22 1.05 -6.93
CA LYS A 113 -10.77 2.31 -6.34
C LYS A 113 -9.32 2.16 -5.86
N ILE A 114 -8.40 2.88 -6.50
CA ILE A 114 -6.98 2.97 -6.13
C ILE A 114 -6.72 4.39 -5.62
N ASP A 115 -6.11 4.51 -4.43
CA ASP A 115 -5.90 5.82 -3.79
C ASP A 115 -4.55 6.45 -4.19
N ALA A 116 -3.56 5.65 -4.57
CA ALA A 116 -2.26 6.11 -5.05
C ALA A 116 -1.57 5.08 -5.95
N VAL A 117 -0.63 5.55 -6.77
CA VAL A 117 0.29 4.70 -7.53
C VAL A 117 1.72 5.19 -7.32
N CYS A 118 2.63 4.30 -6.96
CA CYS A 118 4.06 4.57 -6.99
C CYS A 118 4.61 4.22 -8.37
N THR A 119 5.13 5.21 -9.08
CA THR A 119 5.64 5.05 -10.45
C THR A 119 6.74 6.07 -10.75
N LYS A 120 7.63 5.72 -11.67
CA LYS A 120 8.54 6.69 -12.32
C LYS A 120 7.94 7.33 -13.58
N ARG A 121 6.77 6.87 -14.01
CA ARG A 121 6.07 7.29 -15.23
C ARG A 121 4.62 7.69 -14.95
N PRO A 122 4.40 8.80 -14.23
CA PRO A 122 3.04 9.32 -13.98
C PRO A 122 2.26 9.58 -15.28
N ASP A 123 2.95 9.87 -16.38
CA ASP A 123 2.36 10.08 -17.70
C ASP A 123 1.68 8.83 -18.31
N LEU A 124 1.97 7.63 -17.76
CA LEU A 124 1.41 6.37 -18.24
C LEU A 124 0.24 5.85 -17.37
N TRP A 125 0.00 6.44 -16.20
CA TRP A 125 -1.04 6.06 -15.23
C TRP A 125 -2.24 7.01 -15.27
#